data_AF-A0A345CP19-F1
#
_entry.id   AF-A0A345CP19-F1
#
_cell.length_a   1.000
_cell.length_b   1.000
_cell.length_c   1.000
_cell.angle_alpha   90.00
_cell.angle_beta   90.00
_cell.angle_gamma   90.00
#
_symmetry.space_group_name_H-M   'P 1'
#
loop_
_entity.id
_entity.type
_entity.pdbx_description
1 polymer ?
#
loop_
_entity_poly.entity_id
_entity_poly.type
_entity_poly.pdbx_seq_one_letter_code
_entity_poly.pdbx_strand_id
1 'polypeptide(L)' 'MYLSVTSCNYYDNEKQRNYTFNNRASAQEFTEYPGKTRFRFWGADSRAILRGQARSDMKAAIERHNKKWKIKS' A
#
# COMPACT_ATOMS: atom_id res chain seq x y z
N MET A 1 -9.07 6.95 14.41
CA MET A 1 -9.40 7.10 12.98
C MET A 1 -8.90 5.87 12.25
N TYR A 2 -9.73 5.25 11.40
CA TYR A 2 -9.37 4.02 10.70
C TYR A 2 -8.54 4.33 9.44
N LEU A 3 -7.45 3.59 9.21
CA LEU A 3 -6.62 3.77 8.01
C LEU A 3 -7.31 3.13 6.79
N SER A 4 -7.46 3.91 5.72
CA SER A 4 -8.07 3.46 4.47
C SER A 4 -7.32 4.01 3.26
N VAL A 5 -7.29 3.22 2.19
CA VAL A 5 -6.80 3.67 0.88
C VAL A 5 -7.81 4.64 0.28
N THR A 6 -7.33 5.82 -0.13
CA THR A 6 -8.10 6.85 -0.82
C THR A 6 -7.89 6.81 -2.33
N SER A 7 -6.73 6.39 -2.81
CA SER A 7 -6.45 6.17 -4.23
C SER A 7 -5.48 5.02 -4.46
N CYS A 8 -5.61 4.37 -5.63
CA CYS A 8 -4.71 3.33 -6.11
C CYS A 8 -4.41 3.60 -7.58
N ASN A 9 -3.15 3.96 -7.89
CA ASN A 9 -2.69 4.24 -9.25
C ASN A 9 -1.83 3.09 -9.75
N TYR A 10 -1.98 2.72 -11.03
CA TYR A 10 -1.26 1.63 -11.67
C TYR A 10 -0.17 2.19 -12.58
N TYR A 11 1.02 1.60 -12.52
CA TYR A 11 2.20 2.00 -13.30
C TYR A 11 2.89 0.77 -13.90
N ASP A 12 3.79 1.02 -14.85
CA ASP A 12 4.63 0.01 -15.49
C ASP A 12 3.84 -1.21 -15.97
N ASN A 13 2.80 -0.98 -16.78
CA ASN A 13 1.92 -2.03 -17.30
C ASN A 13 1.34 -2.95 -16.18
N GLU A 14 0.84 -2.33 -15.11
CA GLU A 14 0.27 -2.99 -13.91
C GLU A 14 1.28 -3.77 -13.04
N LYS A 15 2.58 -3.64 -13.30
CA LYS A 15 3.64 -4.23 -12.45
C LYS A 15 3.83 -3.48 -11.14
N GLN A 16 3.42 -2.22 -11.10
CA GLN A 16 3.51 -1.38 -9.91
C GLN A 16 2.15 -0.76 -9.58
N ARG A 17 1.81 -0.75 -8.29
CA ARG A 17 0.64 -0.05 -7.75
C ARG A 17 1.05 0.89 -6.64
N ASN A 18 0.60 2.15 -6.72
CA ASN A 18 0.84 3.14 -5.68
C ASN A 18 -0.47 3.43 -4.97
N TYR A 19 -0.49 3.13 -3.67
CA TYR A 19 -1.60 3.36 -2.77
C TYR A 19 -1.38 4.66 -1.99
N THR A 20 -2.39 5.52 -1.95
CA THR A 20 -2.44 6.68 -1.05
C THR A 20 -3.44 6.43 0.06
N PHE A 21 -3.11 6.82 1.29
CA PHE A 21 -3.98 6.65 2.45
C PHE A 21 -4.59 7.97 2.92
N ASN A 22 -5.68 7.89 3.69
CA ASN A 22 -6.37 9.06 4.26
C ASN A 22 -5.54 9.90 5.24
N ASN A 23 -4.39 9.39 5.70
CA ASN A 23 -3.44 10.13 6.54
C ASN A 23 -2.25 10.71 5.76
N ARG A 24 -2.32 10.76 4.41
CA ARG A 24 -1.24 11.19 3.51
C ARG A 24 -0.01 10.27 3.45
N ALA A 25 -0.05 9.12 4.13
CA ALA A 25 0.94 8.07 3.91
C ALA A 25 0.76 7.45 2.51
N SER A 26 1.76 6.69 2.08
CA SER A 26 1.70 5.97 0.80
C SER A 26 2.38 4.61 0.85
N ALA A 27 2.00 3.72 -0.07
CA ALA A 27 2.64 2.44 -0.26
C ALA A 27 2.84 2.16 -1.75
N GLN A 28 3.93 1.48 -2.09
CA GLN A 28 4.16 0.95 -3.43
C GLN A 28 4.16 -0.57 -3.33
N GLU A 29 3.32 -1.20 -4.13
CA GLU A 29 3.30 -2.63 -4.40
C GLU A 29 3.98 -2.88 -5.74
N PHE A 30 4.91 -3.82 -5.76
CA PHE A 30 5.51 -4.36 -6.97
C PHE A 30 4.99 -5.79 -7.15
N THR A 31 4.04 -5.97 -8.06
CA THR A 31 3.27 -7.22 -8.19
C THR A 31 4.13 -8.40 -8.61
N GLU A 32 5.24 -8.14 -9.30
CA GLU A 32 6.23 -9.13 -9.72
C GLU A 32 7.07 -9.72 -8.57
N TYR A 33 7.22 -9.01 -7.45
CA TYR A 33 8.05 -9.50 -6.35
C TYR A 33 7.23 -10.32 -5.33
N PRO A 34 7.76 -11.45 -4.83
CA PRO A 34 7.10 -12.24 -3.80
C PRO A 34 7.35 -11.71 -2.38
N GLY A 35 6.40 -11.93 -1.49
CA GLY A 35 6.61 -11.84 -0.04
C GLY A 35 6.98 -10.44 0.48
N LYS A 36 8.08 -10.33 1.24
CA LYS A 36 8.42 -9.12 2.02
C LYS A 36 8.93 -7.96 1.17
N THR A 37 9.44 -8.23 -0.03
CA THR A 37 9.98 -7.22 -0.97
C THR A 37 8.90 -6.59 -1.83
N ARG A 38 7.71 -7.22 -1.88
CA ARG A 38 6.54 -6.74 -2.63
C ARG A 38 6.10 -5.32 -2.26
N PHE A 39 6.20 -4.95 -0.98
CA PHE A 39 5.68 -3.67 -0.51
C PHE A 39 6.74 -2.79 0.13
N ARG A 40 6.72 -1.52 -0.26
CA ARG A 40 7.43 -0.42 0.41
C ARG A 40 6.40 0.58 0.94
N PHE A 41 6.67 1.15 2.12
CA PHE A 41 5.74 2.01 2.84
C PHE A 41 6.41 3.31 3.25
N TRP A 42 5.69 4.42 3.16
CA TRP A 42 6.16 5.75 3.52
C TRP A 42 5.12 6.47 4.37
N GLY A 43 5.58 7.19 5.39
CA GLY A 43 4.75 8.08 6.20
C GLY A 43 4.36 9.35 5.44
N ALA A 44 3.52 10.17 6.07
CA ALA A 44 3.13 11.47 5.53
C ALA A 44 4.29 12.46 5.42
N ASP A 45 5.37 12.24 6.17
CA ASP A 45 6.63 12.98 6.15
C ASP A 45 7.63 12.43 5.11
N SER A 46 7.18 11.55 4.22
CA SER A 46 8.01 10.86 3.23
C SER A 46 9.12 9.98 3.81
N ARG A 47 9.12 9.70 5.12
CA ARG A 47 10.07 8.76 5.72
C ARG A 47 9.62 7.33 5.50
N ALA A 48 10.58 6.45 5.19
CA ALA A 48 10.32 5.04 4.98
C ALA A 48 9.88 4.35 6.29
N ILE A 49 8.77 3.61 6.23
CA ILE A 49 8.26 2.80 7.34
C ILE A 49 8.73 1.36 7.13
N LEU A 50 9.77 0.96 7.86
CA LEU A 50 10.39 -0.35 7.67
C LEU A 50 9.68 -1.45 8.48
N ARG A 51 9.19 -1.14 9.69
CA ARG A 51 8.66 -2.12 10.67
C ARG A 51 7.59 -1.47 11.56
N GLY A 52 6.89 -2.29 12.34
CA GLY A 52 5.96 -1.84 13.39
C GLY A 52 4.50 -1.77 12.97
N GLN A 53 3.66 -1.30 13.90
CA GLN A 53 2.20 -1.31 13.77
C GLN A 53 1.69 -0.55 12.54
N ALA A 54 2.27 0.60 12.24
CA ALA A 54 1.91 1.40 11.07
C ALA A 54 1.99 0.59 9.75
N ARG A 55 3.00 -0.27 9.61
CA ARG A 55 3.14 -1.15 8.43
C ARG A 55 2.03 -2.19 8.37
N SER A 56 1.68 -2.80 9.51
CA SER A 56 0.58 -3.78 9.60
C SER A 56 -0.76 -3.13 9.26
N ASP A 57 -1.02 -1.92 9.77
CA ASP A 57 -2.24 -1.17 9.51
C ASP A 57 -2.38 -0.81 8.03
N MET A 58 -1.28 -0.37 7.39
CA MET A 58 -1.23 -0.07 5.95
C MET A 58 -1.51 -1.31 5.11
N LYS A 59 -0.90 -2.46 5.45
CA LYS A 59 -1.20 -3.73 4.76
C LYS A 59 -2.66 -4.11 4.88
N ALA A 60 -3.21 -4.09 6.09
CA ALA A 60 -4.61 -4.43 6.31
C ALA A 60 -5.55 -3.47 5.55
N ALA A 61 -5.18 -2.18 5.43
CA ALA A 61 -5.92 -1.22 4.63
C ALA A 61 -5.89 -1.54 3.13
N ILE A 62 -4.73 -1.95 2.59
CA ILE A 62 -4.60 -2.41 1.21
C ILE A 62 -5.43 -3.68 0.98
N GLU A 63 -5.32 -4.68 1.86
CA GLU A 63 -6.07 -5.94 1.72
C GLU A 63 -7.58 -5.72 1.69
N ARG A 64 -8.11 -4.85 2.56
CA ARG A 64 -9.53 -4.46 2.53
C ARG A 64 -9.92 -3.74 1.26
N HIS A 65 -9.07 -2.84 0.78
CA HIS A 65 -9.30 -2.12 -0.47
C HIS A 65 -9.34 -3.11 -1.64
N ASN A 66 -8.33 -3.97 -1.77
CA ASN A 66 -8.25 -4.97 -2.83
C ASN A 66 -9.43 -5.93 -2.78
N LYS A 67 -9.86 -6.37 -1.58
CA LYS A 67 -11.07 -7.19 -1.40
C LYS A 67 -12.33 -6.46 -1.86
N LYS A 68 -12.49 -5.18 -1.50
CA LYS A 68 -13.65 -4.36 -1.90
C LYS A 68 -13.74 -4.16 -3.41
N TRP A 69 -12.61 -3.93 -4.06
CA TRP A 69 -12.52 -3.61 -5.49
C TRP A 69 -12.18 -4.82 -6.37
N LYS A 70 -12.10 -6.03 -5.79
CA LYS A 70 -11.74 -7.29 -6.47
C LYS A 70 -10.41 -7.21 -7.23
N ILE A 71 -9.46 -6.44 -6.69
CA ILE A 71 -8.10 -6.32 -7.24
C ILE A 71 -7.32 -7.59 -6.88
N LYS A 72 -6.66 -8.20 -7.87
CA LYS A 72 -5.78 -9.36 -7.65
C LYS A 72 -4.44 -8.89 -7.08
N SER A 73 -4.09 -9.25 -5.84
CA SER A 73 -2.74 -9.08 -5.26
C SER A 73 -1.94 -10.38 -5.35
#